data_AF-A0A5N9HJ01-F1
#
_entry.id   AF-A0A5N9HJ01-F1
#
_cell.length_a   1.000
_cell.length_b   1.000
_cell.length_c   1.000
_cell.angle_alpha   90.00
_cell.angle_beta   90.00
_cell.angle_gamma   90.00
#
_symmetry.space_group_name_H-M   'P 1'
#
loop_
_entity.id
_entity.type
_entity.pdbx_description
1 polymer ?
#
loop_
_entity_poly.entity_id
_entity_poly.type
_entity_poly.pdbx_seq_one_letter_code
_entity_poly.pdbx_strand_id
1 'polypeptide(L)'
;MIYLKLLKNIFLSFLFIFFLTNFAQAKCNFGINIGDNISNLKNELAEEFIEESIINDISGSIIDFCPNENFDENIYVNFTFVEKELASIRIIVQNRTKENITSNKLSLMNYAKQNYGDFNTGQNPKAYNNFKVWRGNNNLIVYKRILNHKEIFEEEIYITNNIHQSKLDKANALLEANKAR
;
A
#
# COMPACT_ATOMS: atom_id res chain seq x y z
N MET A 1 -13.06 42.80 -35.14
CA MET A 1 -13.96 42.25 -34.08
C MET A 1 -14.06 40.72 -34.08
N ILE A 2 -14.01 40.05 -35.25
CA ILE A 2 -14.06 38.56 -35.36
C ILE A 2 -12.81 37.88 -34.76
N TYR A 3 -11.62 38.47 -34.96
CA TYR A 3 -10.34 37.92 -34.49
C TYR A 3 -10.24 37.82 -32.96
N LEU A 4 -10.76 38.81 -32.21
CA LEU A 4 -10.83 38.75 -30.75
C LEU A 4 -11.78 37.66 -30.23
N LYS A 5 -12.87 37.37 -30.96
CA LYS A 5 -13.80 36.27 -30.59
C LYS A 5 -13.14 34.90 -30.81
N LEU A 6 -12.34 34.74 -31.87
CA LEU A 6 -11.60 33.51 -32.15
C LEU A 6 -10.51 33.24 -31.09
N LEU A 7 -9.72 34.25 -30.73
CA LEU A 7 -8.72 34.15 -29.65
C LEU A 7 -9.34 33.80 -28.28
N LYS A 8 -10.50 34.38 -27.95
CA LYS A 8 -11.23 34.07 -26.70
C LYS A 8 -11.70 32.61 -26.65
N ASN A 9 -12.19 32.07 -27.77
CA ASN A 9 -12.66 30.68 -27.83
C ASN A 9 -11.50 29.67 -27.77
N ILE A 10 -10.34 30.00 -28.35
CA ILE A 10 -9.11 29.20 -28.23
C ILE A 10 -8.62 29.18 -26.78
N PHE A 11 -8.64 30.34 -26.11
CA PHE A 11 -8.25 30.44 -24.69
C PHE A 11 -9.18 29.62 -23.78
N LEU A 12 -10.50 29.67 -23.99
CA LEU A 12 -11.46 28.84 -23.24
C LEU A 12 -11.24 27.34 -23.46
N SER A 13 -10.93 26.94 -24.69
CA SER A 13 -10.62 25.54 -25.03
C SER A 13 -9.35 25.05 -24.32
N PHE A 14 -8.29 25.88 -24.30
CA PHE A 14 -7.06 25.58 -23.57
C PHE A 14 -7.28 25.46 -22.06
N LEU A 15 -8.13 26.33 -21.48
CA LEU A 15 -8.46 26.27 -20.06
C LEU A 15 -9.17 24.95 -19.71
N PHE A 16 -10.07 24.46 -20.57
CA PHE A 16 -10.80 23.21 -20.37
C PHE A 16 -9.88 21.98 -20.44
N ILE A 17 -8.88 21.98 -21.32
CA ILE A 17 -7.88 20.91 -21.43
C ILE A 17 -6.98 20.87 -20.18
N PHE A 18 -6.65 22.03 -19.60
CA PHE A 18 -5.86 22.11 -18.37
C PHE A 18 -6.58 21.52 -17.14
N PHE A 19 -7.92 21.53 -17.11
CA PHE A 19 -8.70 20.88 -16.05
C PHE A 19 -8.86 19.37 -16.23
N LEU A 20 -8.52 18.82 -17.41
CA LEU A 20 -8.59 17.38 -17.70
C LEU A 20 -7.28 16.65 -17.38
N THR A 21 -6.23 17.35 -16.93
CA THR A 21 -5.04 16.69 -16.42
C THR A 21 -5.38 16.07 -15.07
N ASN A 22 -5.84 14.82 -15.09
CA ASN A 22 -5.74 13.97 -13.92
C ASN A 22 -4.27 13.99 -13.50
N PHE A 23 -3.98 14.49 -12.31
CA PHE A 23 -2.70 14.24 -11.68
C PHE A 23 -2.61 12.72 -11.51
N ALA A 24 -2.01 12.05 -12.49
CA ALA A 24 -1.69 10.64 -12.38
C ALA A 24 -0.60 10.54 -11.32
N GLN A 25 -1.01 10.41 -10.06
CA GLN A 25 -0.07 10.04 -9.02
C GLN A 25 0.33 8.61 -9.29
N ALA A 26 1.64 8.40 -9.41
CA ALA A 26 2.19 7.09 -9.62
C ALA A 26 2.07 6.29 -8.32
N LYS A 27 1.68 5.01 -8.46
CA LYS A 27 1.80 4.02 -7.39
C LYS A 27 3.20 4.11 -6.77
N CYS A 28 3.28 3.94 -5.45
CA CYS A 28 4.55 3.89 -4.73
C CYS A 28 5.57 3.00 -5.43
N ASN A 29 6.80 3.49 -5.52
CA ASN A 29 7.91 2.72 -6.06
C ASN A 29 8.70 2.12 -4.89
N PHE A 30 8.47 0.85 -4.62
CA PHE A 30 9.18 0.14 -3.55
C PHE A 30 10.64 -0.20 -3.91
N GLY A 31 11.04 -0.05 -5.17
CA GLY A 31 12.36 -0.45 -5.66
C GLY A 31 12.59 -1.95 -5.74
N ILE A 32 11.59 -2.76 -5.39
CA ILE A 32 11.62 -4.22 -5.39
C ILE A 32 10.21 -4.77 -5.71
N ASN A 33 10.14 -5.91 -6.41
CA ASN A 33 8.90 -6.58 -6.77
C ASN A 33 8.74 -7.92 -6.04
N ILE A 34 7.50 -8.40 -5.96
CA ILE A 34 7.22 -9.74 -5.41
C ILE A 34 7.98 -10.79 -6.23
N GLY A 35 8.78 -11.60 -5.54
CA GLY A 35 9.68 -12.62 -6.10
C GLY A 35 11.10 -12.16 -6.36
N ASP A 36 11.39 -10.86 -6.27
CA ASP A 36 12.77 -10.38 -6.34
C ASP A 36 13.57 -10.85 -5.11
N ASN A 37 14.88 -11.02 -5.30
CA ASN A 37 15.79 -11.36 -4.23
C ASN A 37 16.02 -10.18 -3.28
N ILE A 38 16.29 -10.45 -2.00
CA ILE A 38 16.68 -9.44 -1.00
C ILE A 38 17.86 -8.57 -1.45
N SER A 39 18.75 -9.08 -2.30
CA SER A 39 19.84 -8.29 -2.90
C SER A 39 19.37 -7.09 -3.71
N ASN A 40 18.10 -7.05 -4.13
CA ASN A 40 17.51 -5.94 -4.88
C ASN A 40 16.90 -4.87 -3.95
N LEU A 41 16.79 -5.14 -2.65
CA LEU A 41 16.35 -4.15 -1.67
C LEU A 41 17.45 -3.11 -1.45
N LYS A 42 17.08 -1.88 -1.05
CA LYS A 42 18.06 -0.85 -0.66
C LYS A 42 19.02 -1.42 0.39
N ASN A 43 20.33 -1.23 0.17
CA ASN A 43 21.38 -1.86 0.99
C ASN A 43 21.19 -1.69 2.49
N GLU A 44 20.81 -0.48 2.95
CA GLU A 44 20.59 -0.20 4.39
C GLU A 44 19.48 -1.05 5.01
N LEU A 45 18.39 -1.31 4.27
CA LEU A 45 17.30 -2.16 4.76
C LEU A 45 17.64 -3.65 4.69
N ALA A 46 18.47 -4.03 3.71
CA ALA A 46 18.94 -5.40 3.57
C ALA A 46 19.83 -5.86 4.74
N GLU A 47 20.42 -4.93 5.50
CA GLU A 47 21.21 -5.23 6.71
C GLU A 47 20.35 -5.83 7.84
N GLU A 48 19.03 -5.61 7.85
CA GLU A 48 18.11 -6.20 8.83
C GLU A 48 17.82 -7.70 8.55
N PHE A 49 18.28 -8.23 7.42
CA PHE A 49 18.02 -9.60 7.01
C PHE A 49 18.81 -10.63 7.83
N ILE A 50 18.12 -11.63 8.37
CA ILE A 50 18.70 -12.74 9.13
C ILE A 50 18.73 -13.99 8.24
N GLU A 51 19.93 -14.40 7.81
CA GLU A 51 20.11 -15.49 6.83
C GLU A 51 19.63 -16.86 7.33
N GLU A 52 19.65 -17.10 8.64
CA GLU A 52 19.16 -18.34 9.25
C GLU A 52 17.63 -18.39 9.40
N SER A 53 16.94 -17.26 9.23
CA SER A 53 15.49 -17.19 9.37
C SER A 53 14.78 -17.61 8.08
N ILE A 54 13.75 -18.46 8.22
CA ILE A 54 12.88 -18.85 7.10
C ILE A 54 12.06 -17.65 6.62
N ILE A 55 11.66 -16.77 7.54
CA ILE A 55 10.87 -15.57 7.26
C ILE A 55 11.61 -14.36 7.83
N ASN A 56 11.79 -13.34 7.00
CA ASN A 56 12.34 -12.06 7.43
C ASN A 56 11.33 -10.95 7.16
N ASP A 57 10.97 -10.20 8.19
CA ASP A 57 10.14 -9.00 8.08
C ASP A 57 11.04 -7.77 8.26
N ILE A 58 11.13 -6.94 7.23
CA ILE A 58 11.99 -5.76 7.20
C ILE A 58 11.11 -4.53 7.06
N SER A 59 11.25 -3.57 7.98
CA SER A 59 10.40 -2.38 8.02
C SER A 59 11.12 -1.16 7.44
N GLY A 60 10.38 -0.31 6.72
CA GLY A 60 10.91 0.94 6.20
C GLY A 60 9.90 2.08 6.29
N SER A 61 10.38 3.32 6.24
CA SER A 61 9.52 4.50 6.21
C SER A 61 8.75 4.56 4.89
N ILE A 62 7.43 4.81 4.94
CA ILE A 62 6.62 4.96 3.72
C ILE A 62 7.08 6.14 2.86
N ILE A 63 7.64 7.18 3.49
CA ILE A 63 8.06 8.41 2.81
C ILE A 63 9.20 8.12 1.81
N ASP A 64 10.04 7.13 2.11
CA ASP A 64 11.17 6.75 1.25
C ASP A 64 10.76 6.00 -0.03
N PHE A 65 9.52 5.49 -0.07
CA PHE A 65 8.96 4.72 -1.19
C PHE A 65 7.80 5.43 -1.88
N CYS A 66 7.18 6.38 -1.19
CA CYS A 66 6.01 7.12 -1.62
C CYS A 66 6.17 8.64 -1.37
N PRO A 67 7.27 9.28 -1.81
CA PRO A 67 7.57 10.68 -1.43
C PRO A 67 6.55 11.70 -1.95
N ASN A 68 5.76 11.33 -2.97
CA ASN A 68 4.73 12.19 -3.55
C ASN A 68 3.36 12.01 -2.89
N GLU A 69 3.22 11.03 -2.00
CA GLU A 69 2.01 10.78 -1.24
C GLU A 69 2.07 11.55 0.07
N ASN A 70 0.96 12.18 0.46
CA ASN A 70 0.86 12.91 1.73
C ASN A 70 0.59 11.93 2.89
N PHE A 71 1.50 10.98 3.09
CA PHE A 71 1.43 10.01 4.18
C PHE A 71 1.93 10.60 5.50
N ASP A 72 1.34 10.10 6.59
CA ASP A 72 1.78 10.39 7.95
C ASP A 72 3.01 9.55 8.29
N GLU A 73 3.88 10.05 9.17
CA GLU A 73 5.04 9.31 9.71
C GLU A 73 4.65 8.01 10.43
N ASN A 74 3.40 7.92 10.92
CA ASN A 74 2.82 6.73 11.53
C ASN A 74 2.36 5.69 10.49
N ILE A 75 2.72 5.84 9.22
CA ILE A 75 2.51 4.84 8.18
C ILE A 75 3.87 4.30 7.76
N TYR A 76 4.01 2.98 7.70
CA TYR A 76 5.27 2.33 7.36
C TYR A 76 5.04 1.19 6.37
N VAL A 77 6.11 0.77 5.71
CA VAL A 77 6.13 -0.41 4.83
C VAL A 77 6.79 -1.55 5.58
N ASN A 78 6.25 -2.75 5.44
CA ASN A 78 6.88 -3.98 5.87
C ASN A 78 7.03 -4.92 4.66
N PHE A 79 8.25 -5.40 4.44
CA PHE A 79 8.63 -6.35 3.41
C PHE A 79 8.82 -7.72 4.06
N THR A 80 8.01 -8.69 3.68
CA THR A 80 8.16 -10.07 4.16
C THR A 80 8.86 -10.89 3.11
N PHE A 81 10.04 -11.39 3.43
CA PHE A 81 10.82 -12.33 2.63
C PHE A 81 10.62 -13.74 3.15
N VAL A 82 10.50 -14.70 2.22
CA VAL A 82 10.61 -16.12 2.54
C VAL A 82 11.89 -16.63 1.92
N GLU A 83 12.78 -17.15 2.76
CA GLU A 83 14.19 -17.34 2.43
C GLU A 83 14.75 -16.00 1.94
N LYS A 84 15.14 -15.88 0.67
CA LYS A 84 15.71 -14.65 0.09
C LYS A 84 14.76 -13.94 -0.89
N GLU A 85 13.53 -14.40 -1.08
CA GLU A 85 12.61 -13.86 -2.08
C GLU A 85 11.48 -13.07 -1.42
N LEU A 86 11.17 -11.89 -1.97
CA LEU A 86 10.11 -11.04 -1.46
C LEU A 86 8.74 -11.72 -1.66
N ALA A 87 8.08 -12.06 -0.57
CA ALA A 87 6.79 -12.73 -0.61
C ALA A 87 5.60 -11.78 -0.51
N SER A 88 5.72 -10.69 0.28
CA SER A 88 4.68 -9.68 0.36
C SER A 88 5.19 -8.30 0.76
N ILE A 89 4.43 -7.28 0.39
CA ILE A 89 4.60 -5.89 0.84
C ILE A 89 3.34 -5.50 1.60
N ARG A 90 3.52 -4.91 2.79
CA ARG A 90 2.44 -4.35 3.61
C ARG A 90 2.68 -2.87 3.82
N ILE A 91 1.68 -2.04 3.56
CA ILE A 91 1.66 -0.64 4.01
C ILE A 91 0.74 -0.60 5.22
N ILE A 92 1.23 -0.20 6.38
CA ILE A 92 0.53 -0.37 7.67
C ILE A 92 0.37 0.98 8.35
N VAL A 93 -0.84 1.26 8.83
CA VAL A 93 -1.12 2.42 9.68
C VAL A 93 -0.91 2.06 11.15
N GLN A 94 -0.04 2.79 11.84
CA GLN A 94 0.17 2.67 13.28
C GLN A 94 -0.77 3.63 14.05
N ASN A 95 -1.93 3.13 14.45
CA ASN A 95 -2.77 3.82 15.44
C ASN A 95 -2.34 3.44 16.86
N ARG A 96 -2.01 4.43 17.69
CA ARG A 96 -1.57 4.22 19.08
C ARG A 96 -2.72 4.26 20.10
N THR A 97 -3.83 4.90 19.73
CA THR A 97 -4.96 5.17 20.62
C THR A 97 -6.29 5.04 19.87
N LYS A 98 -7.40 4.94 20.61
CA LYS A 98 -8.76 4.74 20.08
C LYS A 98 -9.30 5.93 19.27
N GLU A 99 -8.65 7.08 19.36
CA GLU A 99 -8.96 8.26 18.53
C GLU A 99 -8.60 8.01 17.05
N ASN A 100 -7.77 7.00 16.75
CA ASN A 100 -7.45 6.56 15.39
C ASN A 100 -7.06 7.72 14.46
N ILE A 101 -6.25 8.65 14.97
CA ILE A 101 -5.94 9.93 14.31
C ILE A 101 -5.42 9.71 12.89
N THR A 102 -4.49 8.77 12.71
CA THR A 102 -3.87 8.47 11.42
C THR A 102 -4.87 7.87 10.45
N SER A 103 -5.60 6.82 10.87
CA SER A 103 -6.65 6.22 10.04
C SER A 103 -7.78 7.18 9.70
N ASN A 104 -8.12 8.12 10.58
CA ASN A 104 -9.19 9.10 10.34
C ASN A 104 -8.81 10.17 9.30
N LYS A 105 -7.54 10.26 8.90
CA LYS A 105 -7.11 11.06 7.74
C LYS A 105 -7.46 10.40 6.40
N LEU A 106 -7.77 9.09 6.40
CA LEU A 106 -8.13 8.31 5.21
C LEU A 106 -7.06 8.29 4.11
N SER A 107 -5.82 8.70 4.39
CA SER A 107 -4.75 8.78 3.39
C SER A 107 -4.47 7.42 2.75
N LEU A 108 -4.34 6.36 3.54
CA LEU A 108 -4.13 5.01 3.00
C LEU A 108 -5.34 4.47 2.22
N MET A 109 -6.57 4.77 2.68
CA MET A 109 -7.79 4.43 1.95
C MET A 109 -7.85 5.12 0.58
N ASN A 110 -7.57 6.43 0.54
CA ASN A 110 -7.60 7.23 -0.68
C ASN A 110 -6.54 6.74 -1.65
N TYR A 111 -5.33 6.48 -1.16
CA TYR A 111 -4.26 5.86 -1.95
C TYR A 111 -4.71 4.51 -2.54
N ALA A 112 -5.36 3.65 -1.74
CA ALA A 112 -5.85 2.36 -2.22
C ALA A 112 -6.89 2.52 -3.35
N LYS A 113 -7.87 3.41 -3.18
CA LYS A 113 -8.91 3.70 -4.18
C LYS A 113 -8.31 4.22 -5.47
N GLN A 114 -7.35 5.14 -5.37
CA GLN A 114 -6.71 5.78 -6.51
C GLN A 114 -5.84 4.80 -7.31
N ASN A 115 -5.11 3.90 -6.63
CA ASN A 115 -4.10 3.06 -7.27
C ASN A 115 -4.59 1.65 -7.64
N TYR A 116 -5.58 1.11 -6.94
CA TYR A 116 -6.07 -0.26 -7.17
C TYR A 116 -7.51 -0.31 -7.66
N GLY A 117 -8.26 0.78 -7.51
CA GLY A 117 -9.63 0.94 -7.98
C GLY A 117 -10.59 1.26 -6.85
N ASP A 118 -11.60 2.07 -7.16
CA ASP A 118 -12.53 2.56 -6.15
C ASP A 118 -13.43 1.46 -5.55
N PHE A 119 -13.96 1.72 -4.36
CA PHE A 119 -14.91 0.85 -3.66
C PHE A 119 -15.85 1.66 -2.76
N ASN A 120 -17.07 1.14 -2.59
CA ASN A 120 -18.09 1.81 -1.79
C ASN A 120 -17.78 1.70 -0.29
N THR A 121 -17.71 2.83 0.40
CA THR A 121 -17.50 2.95 1.84
C THR A 121 -18.76 3.40 2.60
N GLY A 122 -19.89 3.50 1.90
CA GLY A 122 -21.10 4.14 2.39
C GLY A 122 -20.94 5.67 2.51
N GLN A 123 -21.84 6.29 3.25
CA GLN A 123 -21.87 7.75 3.44
C GLN A 123 -20.75 8.27 4.37
N ASN A 124 -20.22 7.41 5.25
CA ASN A 124 -19.17 7.77 6.19
C ASN A 124 -17.94 6.86 6.04
N PRO A 125 -16.93 7.27 5.24
CA PRO A 125 -15.71 6.48 5.05
C PRO A 125 -14.93 6.20 6.34
N LYS A 126 -15.02 7.06 7.36
CA LYS A 126 -14.32 6.85 8.65
C LYS A 126 -14.88 5.66 9.44
N ALA A 127 -16.15 5.32 9.21
CA ALA A 127 -16.82 4.18 9.81
C ALA A 127 -16.65 2.88 9.01
N TYR A 128 -15.92 2.91 7.89
CA TYR A 128 -15.65 1.70 7.12
C TYR A 128 -14.90 0.68 7.98
N ASN A 129 -15.48 -0.51 8.10
CA ASN A 129 -15.01 -1.60 8.94
C ASN A 129 -15.06 -2.92 8.17
N ASN A 130 -14.28 -3.01 7.10
CA ASN A 130 -14.27 -4.15 6.19
C ASN A 130 -12.95 -4.19 5.40
N PHE A 131 -12.87 -5.07 4.42
CA PHE A 131 -11.75 -5.16 3.50
C PHE A 131 -12.24 -5.13 2.05
N LYS A 132 -11.35 -4.72 1.14
CA LYS A 132 -11.55 -4.76 -0.30
C LYS A 132 -10.41 -5.56 -0.91
N VAL A 133 -10.77 -6.50 -1.78
CA VAL A 133 -9.82 -7.34 -2.53
C VAL A 133 -9.84 -6.94 -3.99
N TRP A 134 -8.67 -6.79 -4.57
CA TRP A 134 -8.44 -6.72 -6.02
C TRP A 134 -7.57 -7.91 -6.43
N ARG A 135 -8.06 -8.71 -7.39
CA ARG A 135 -7.32 -9.84 -7.98
C ARG A 135 -7.25 -9.65 -9.49
N GLY A 136 -6.09 -9.90 -10.07
CA GLY A 136 -5.89 -9.88 -11.52
C GLY A 136 -4.45 -10.21 -11.88
N ASN A 137 -4.23 -10.91 -12.99
CA ASN A 137 -2.89 -11.28 -13.50
C ASN A 137 -1.96 -11.86 -12.41
N ASN A 138 -2.46 -12.84 -11.63
CA ASN A 138 -1.81 -13.46 -10.47
C ASN A 138 -1.54 -12.55 -9.26
N ASN A 139 -1.79 -11.25 -9.35
CA ASN A 139 -1.62 -10.32 -8.24
C ASN A 139 -2.82 -10.38 -7.28
N LEU A 140 -2.53 -10.22 -6.00
CA LEU A 140 -3.48 -10.11 -4.91
C LEU A 140 -3.16 -8.82 -4.13
N ILE A 141 -4.13 -7.91 -4.10
CA ILE A 141 -4.08 -6.71 -3.29
C ILE A 141 -5.29 -6.71 -2.35
N VAL A 142 -5.05 -6.46 -1.08
CA VAL A 142 -6.09 -6.37 -0.05
C VAL A 142 -5.91 -5.05 0.68
N TYR A 143 -6.92 -4.18 0.64
CA TYR A 143 -7.05 -3.10 1.60
C TYR A 143 -7.91 -3.61 2.76
N LYS A 144 -7.41 -3.53 3.98
CA LYS A 144 -8.12 -3.91 5.21
C LYS A 144 -8.22 -2.69 6.10
N ARG A 145 -9.39 -2.48 6.70
CA ARG A 145 -9.60 -1.55 7.81
C ARG A 145 -10.59 -2.17 8.76
N ILE A 146 -10.10 -2.74 9.86
CA ILE A 146 -10.94 -3.45 10.83
C ILE A 146 -10.72 -2.90 12.23
N LEU A 147 -11.80 -2.57 12.93
CA LEU A 147 -11.77 -2.14 14.32
C LEU A 147 -11.55 -3.36 15.23
N ASN A 148 -10.47 -3.36 16.00
CA ASN A 148 -10.18 -4.45 16.94
C ASN A 148 -10.92 -4.27 18.29
N HIS A 149 -10.74 -5.22 19.20
CA HIS A 149 -11.38 -5.23 20.52
C HIS A 149 -11.01 -4.03 21.42
N LYS A 150 -9.97 -3.27 21.08
CA LYS A 150 -9.54 -2.05 21.79
C LYS A 150 -10.05 -0.77 21.13
N GLU A 151 -10.97 -0.89 20.17
CA GLU A 151 -11.49 0.24 19.38
C GLU A 151 -10.39 0.94 18.56
N ILE A 152 -9.33 0.20 18.20
CA ILE A 152 -8.24 0.70 17.34
C ILE A 152 -8.38 0.06 15.97
N PHE A 153 -8.31 0.88 14.92
CA PHE A 153 -8.30 0.40 13.54
C PHE A 153 -6.97 -0.26 13.22
N GLU A 154 -7.06 -1.51 12.80
CA GLU A 154 -6.04 -2.21 12.03
C GLU A 154 -6.26 -1.89 10.56
N GLU A 155 -5.50 -0.93 10.05
CA GLU A 155 -5.59 -0.48 8.66
C GLU A 155 -4.29 -0.79 7.90
N GLU A 156 -4.41 -1.47 6.76
CA GLU A 156 -3.29 -1.84 5.93
C GLU A 156 -3.65 -2.03 4.46
N ILE A 157 -2.63 -2.00 3.60
CA ILE A 157 -2.66 -2.57 2.26
C ILE A 157 -1.68 -3.73 2.23
N TYR A 158 -2.16 -4.90 1.86
CA TYR A 158 -1.36 -6.11 1.64
C TYR A 158 -1.24 -6.37 0.14
N ILE A 159 -0.02 -6.60 -0.34
CA ILE A 159 0.32 -6.81 -1.76
C ILE A 159 1.13 -8.11 -1.88
N THR A 160 0.67 -9.04 -2.70
CA THR A 160 1.38 -10.28 -3.03
C THR A 160 0.92 -10.83 -4.40
N ASN A 161 1.33 -12.05 -4.73
CA ASN A 161 0.75 -12.86 -5.80
C ASN A 161 0.45 -14.28 -5.29
N ASN A 162 -0.33 -15.05 -6.04
CA ASN A 162 -0.77 -16.39 -5.61
C ASN A 162 0.38 -17.35 -5.26
N ILE A 163 1.48 -17.28 -6.01
CA ILE A 163 2.65 -18.16 -5.82
C ILE A 163 3.33 -17.84 -4.48
N HIS A 164 3.56 -16.56 -4.24
CA HIS A 164 4.32 -16.09 -3.09
C HIS A 164 3.49 -16.07 -1.81
N GLN A 165 2.17 -15.85 -1.91
CA GLN A 165 1.24 -16.13 -0.82
C GLN A 165 1.34 -17.60 -0.41
N SER A 166 1.28 -18.53 -1.38
CA SER A 166 1.38 -19.96 -1.06
C SER A 166 2.73 -20.33 -0.44
N LYS A 167 3.83 -19.70 -0.89
CA LYS A 167 5.17 -19.86 -0.29
C LYS A 167 5.19 -19.37 1.16
N LEU A 168 4.63 -18.19 1.42
CA LEU A 168 4.53 -17.62 2.77
C LEU A 168 3.65 -18.46 3.70
N ASP A 169 2.51 -18.97 3.23
CA ASP A 169 1.62 -19.83 4.02
C ASP A 169 2.33 -21.12 4.46
N LYS A 170 3.10 -21.75 3.56
CA LYS A 170 3.90 -22.94 3.87
C LYS A 170 5.01 -22.64 4.88
N ALA A 171 5.70 -21.52 4.72
CA ALA A 171 6.76 -21.10 5.65
C ALA A 171 6.20 -20.85 7.05
N ASN A 172 5.05 -20.19 7.17
CA ASN A 172 4.35 -20.00 8.44
C ASN A 172 3.96 -21.33 9.08
N ALA A 173 3.38 -22.25 8.31
CA ALA A 173 3.02 -23.58 8.81
C ALA A 173 4.22 -24.38 9.35
N LEU A 174 5.40 -24.26 8.71
CA LEU A 174 6.64 -24.86 9.20
C LEU A 174 7.11 -24.23 10.51
N LEU A 175 7.06 -22.91 10.63
CA LEU A 175 7.41 -22.21 11.87
C LEU A 175 6.49 -22.58 13.03
N GLU A 176 5.19 -22.68 12.80
CA GLU A 176 4.22 -23.12 13.79
C GLU A 176 4.48 -24.57 14.25
N ALA A 177 4.76 -25.48 13.31
CA ALA A 177 5.10 -26.86 13.63
C ALA A 177 6.39 -26.99 14.46
N ASN A 178 7.37 -26.12 14.21
CA ASN A 178 8.62 -26.09 14.99
C ASN A 178 8.44 -25.51 16.39
N LYS A 179 7.51 -24.55 16.58
CA LYS A 179 7.18 -24.01 17.91
C LYS A 179 6.40 -25.00 18.79
N ALA A 180 5.75 -25.98 18.19
CA ALA A 180 4.95 -26.98 18.88
C ALA A 180 5.75 -28.23 19.33
N ARG A 181 7.05 -28.28 19.02
CA ARG A 181 7.99 -29.33 19.46
C ARG A 181 8.83 -28.84 20.62
#